data_AF-A0A519NCB1-F1
#
_entry.id   AF-A0A519NCB1-F1
#
_cell.length_a   1.000
_cell.length_b   1.000
_cell.length_c   1.000
_cell.angle_alpha   90.00
_cell.angle_beta   90.00
_cell.angle_gamma   90.00
#
_symmetry.space_group_name_H-M   'P 1'
#
loop_
_entity.id
_entity.type
_entity.pdbx_description
1 polymer ?
#
loop_
_entity_poly.entity_id
_entity_poly.type
_entity_poly.pdbx_seq_one_letter_code
_entity_poly.pdbx_strand_id
1 'polypeptide(L)'
;MSKEMNWEDLKYYKPIEKAELAKAKKTIENVIAANLAPFGFQKFGRKLIRKSNDVIHLIHLDSRGSWSGSSNSMKTEFAVISIYDTDILVKNYEPISGSRIEDLAPKLKNYYQITQEFELFADYLSKKIIEIIVPYFDKYRSSEDVLAKGITFGATKNLMQLCLASDAKNPDDNADLKVRKDAVFGKFKFRE
;
A
#
# COMPACT_ATOMS: atom_id res chain seq x y z
N MET A 1 -11.74 -7.57 33.91
CA MET A 1 -11.27 -7.06 32.60
C MET A 1 -11.50 -8.17 31.59
N SER A 2 -12.42 -8.00 30.64
CA SER A 2 -12.62 -8.98 29.57
C SER A 2 -11.38 -9.01 28.69
N LYS A 3 -10.80 -10.19 28.49
CA LYS A 3 -9.68 -10.41 27.56
C LYS A 3 -10.15 -9.96 26.17
N GLU A 4 -9.53 -8.91 25.59
CA GLU A 4 -9.75 -8.56 24.19
C GLU A 4 -9.39 -9.77 23.33
N MET A 5 -10.33 -10.18 22.46
CA MET A 5 -10.17 -11.34 21.59
C MET A 5 -9.34 -10.93 20.38
N ASN A 6 -8.19 -11.56 20.15
CA ASN A 6 -7.39 -11.30 18.95
C ASN A 6 -7.87 -12.16 17.77
N TRP A 7 -7.69 -11.66 16.55
CA TRP A 7 -8.02 -12.40 15.32
C TRP A 7 -7.27 -13.73 15.18
N GLU A 8 -6.02 -13.77 15.65
CA GLU A 8 -5.17 -14.98 15.65
C GLU A 8 -5.60 -16.02 16.70
N ASP A 9 -6.36 -15.61 17.72
CA ASP A 9 -6.88 -16.49 18.77
C ASP A 9 -8.22 -17.16 18.38
N LEU A 10 -8.78 -16.81 17.21
CA LEU A 10 -10.05 -17.36 16.74
C LEU A 10 -9.90 -18.85 16.40
N LYS A 11 -10.67 -19.70 17.09
CA LYS A 11 -10.70 -21.15 16.82
C LYS A 11 -11.34 -21.49 15.47
N TYR A 12 -12.29 -20.65 15.03
CA TYR A 12 -13.05 -20.85 13.80
C TYR A 12 -13.34 -19.49 13.16
N TYR A 13 -13.32 -19.47 11.84
CA TYR A 13 -13.65 -18.29 11.04
C TYR A 13 -15.00 -18.48 10.37
N LYS A 14 -15.92 -17.53 10.53
CA LYS A 14 -17.27 -17.64 9.95
C LYS A 14 -17.31 -17.01 8.56
N PRO A 15 -17.77 -17.74 7.52
CA PRO A 15 -17.98 -17.16 6.21
C PRO A 15 -18.92 -15.95 6.30
N ILE A 16 -18.59 -14.90 5.56
CA ILE A 16 -19.45 -13.72 5.43
C ILE A 16 -20.39 -13.89 4.23
N GLU A 17 -21.61 -13.39 4.36
CA GLU A 17 -22.58 -13.40 3.27
C GLU A 17 -22.14 -12.49 2.12
N LYS A 18 -22.44 -12.89 0.88
CA LYS A 18 -22.03 -12.13 -0.31
C LYS A 18 -22.56 -10.69 -0.32
N ALA A 19 -23.76 -10.49 0.24
CA ALA A 19 -24.39 -9.18 0.37
C ALA A 19 -23.61 -8.24 1.31
N GLU A 20 -22.89 -8.78 2.29
CA GLU A 20 -22.15 -7.99 3.28
C GLU A 20 -20.69 -7.73 2.90
N LEU A 21 -20.15 -8.44 1.91
CA LEU A 21 -18.76 -8.31 1.46
C LEU A 21 -18.35 -6.89 1.11
N ALA A 22 -19.22 -6.11 0.45
CA ALA A 22 -18.91 -4.74 0.06
C ALA A 22 -18.75 -3.84 1.30
N LYS A 23 -19.62 -4.01 2.30
CA LYS A 23 -19.56 -3.29 3.56
C LYS A 23 -18.31 -3.69 4.34
N ALA A 24 -18.05 -4.99 4.49
CA ALA A 24 -16.89 -5.50 5.20
C ALA A 24 -15.57 -4.99 4.62
N LYS A 25 -15.39 -5.02 3.29
CA LYS A 25 -14.20 -4.47 2.63
C LYS A 25 -13.99 -3.00 2.94
N LYS A 26 -15.04 -2.20 2.81
CA LYS A 26 -14.98 -0.77 3.12
C LYS A 26 -14.61 -0.52 4.57
N THR A 27 -15.17 -1.30 5.50
CA THR A 27 -14.82 -1.21 6.92
C THR A 27 -13.36 -1.58 7.16
N ILE A 28 -12.89 -2.72 6.62
CA ILE A 28 -11.47 -3.13 6.73
C ILE A 28 -10.55 -2.02 6.25
N GLU A 29 -10.79 -1.49 5.05
CA GLU A 29 -9.96 -0.42 4.48
C GLU A 29 -10.01 0.86 5.34
N ASN A 30 -11.14 1.20 5.95
CA ASN A 30 -11.29 2.40 6.76
C ASN A 30 -10.58 2.26 8.12
N VAL A 31 -10.69 1.10 8.78
CA VAL A 31 -10.00 0.81 10.04
C VAL A 31 -8.49 0.85 9.83
N ILE A 32 -8.00 0.16 8.78
CA ILE A 32 -6.57 0.17 8.44
C ILE A 32 -6.09 1.59 8.12
N ALA A 33 -6.87 2.37 7.37
CA ALA A 33 -6.54 3.76 7.08
C ALA A 33 -6.44 4.62 8.34
N ALA A 34 -7.38 4.47 9.27
CA ALA A 34 -7.37 5.21 10.54
C ALA A 34 -6.14 4.86 11.37
N ASN A 35 -5.79 3.57 11.46
CA ASN A 35 -4.62 3.10 12.20
C ASN A 35 -3.28 3.50 11.58
N LEU A 36 -3.23 3.72 10.25
CA LEU A 36 -2.02 4.14 9.54
C LEU A 36 -1.90 5.67 9.38
N ALA A 37 -2.97 6.43 9.65
CA ALA A 37 -2.95 7.89 9.58
C ALA A 37 -1.86 8.53 10.46
N PRO A 38 -1.60 8.08 11.71
CA PRO A 38 -0.49 8.58 12.53
C PRO A 38 0.90 8.41 11.91
N PHE A 39 1.05 7.46 10.98
CA PHE A 39 2.30 7.19 10.27
C PHE A 39 2.42 8.00 8.97
N GLY A 40 1.49 8.91 8.71
CA GLY A 40 1.48 9.79 7.53
C GLY A 40 0.78 9.22 6.29
N PHE A 41 0.10 8.08 6.41
CA PHE A 41 -0.65 7.52 5.29
C PHE A 41 -2.02 8.18 5.10
N GLN A 42 -2.38 8.39 3.84
CA GLN A 42 -3.66 8.90 3.41
C GLN A 42 -4.37 7.85 2.54
N LYS A 43 -5.67 7.66 2.76
CA LYS A 43 -6.47 6.71 1.98
C LYS A 43 -6.87 7.30 0.64
N PHE A 44 -6.62 6.54 -0.43
CA PHE A 44 -7.05 6.83 -1.79
C PHE A 44 -7.67 5.58 -2.42
N GLY A 45 -9.00 5.47 -2.34
CA GLY A 45 -9.70 4.23 -2.72
C GLY A 45 -9.20 3.06 -1.88
N ARG A 46 -8.62 2.05 -2.55
CA ARG A 46 -8.05 0.84 -1.93
C ARG A 46 -6.56 0.95 -1.60
N LYS A 47 -5.97 2.13 -1.86
CA LYS A 47 -4.55 2.42 -1.68
C LYS A 47 -4.38 3.31 -0.45
N LEU A 48 -3.28 3.10 0.26
CA LEU A 48 -2.82 3.95 1.35
C LEU A 48 -1.48 4.51 0.93
N ILE A 49 -1.39 5.82 0.86
CA ILE A 49 -0.26 6.51 0.23
C ILE A 49 0.36 7.47 1.23
N ARG A 50 1.68 7.48 1.28
CA ARG A 50 2.49 8.40 2.09
C ARG A 50 3.62 8.95 1.24
N LYS A 51 3.66 10.27 1.04
CA LYS A 51 4.83 10.95 0.44
C LYS A 51 6.00 10.86 1.41
N SER A 52 7.18 10.54 0.92
CA SER A 52 8.44 10.56 1.67
C SER A 52 9.50 11.20 0.80
N ASN A 53 9.89 12.44 1.11
CA ASN A 53 10.76 13.25 0.27
C ASN A 53 10.32 13.23 -1.22
N ASP A 54 11.16 12.66 -2.09
CA ASP A 54 10.97 12.54 -3.53
C ASP A 54 10.39 11.19 -3.98
N VAL A 55 10.15 10.26 -3.05
CA VAL A 55 9.48 8.97 -3.31
C VAL A 55 8.09 8.91 -2.67
N ILE A 56 7.30 7.92 -3.09
CA ILE A 56 5.98 7.66 -2.52
C ILE A 56 5.95 6.22 -2.00
N HIS A 57 5.52 6.07 -0.75
CA HIS A 57 5.20 4.78 -0.15
C HIS A 57 3.75 4.45 -0.42
N LEU A 58 3.49 3.22 -0.86
CA LEU A 58 2.16 2.78 -1.23
C LEU A 58 1.86 1.40 -0.67
N ILE A 59 0.74 1.26 0.04
CA ILE A 59 0.15 -0.03 0.42
C ILE A 59 -1.18 -0.22 -0.33
N HIS A 60 -1.36 -1.37 -0.95
CA HIS A 60 -2.59 -1.75 -1.63
C HIS A 60 -3.34 -2.80 -0.82
N LEU A 61 -4.62 -2.55 -0.55
CA LEU A 61 -5.54 -3.56 -0.06
C LEU A 61 -6.30 -4.13 -1.26
N ASP A 62 -5.72 -5.12 -1.95
CA ASP A 62 -6.34 -5.66 -3.16
C ASP A 62 -7.45 -6.67 -2.80
N SER A 63 -8.68 -6.21 -2.96
CA SER A 63 -9.90 -7.00 -2.80
C SER A 63 -10.66 -7.23 -4.12
N ARG A 64 -10.01 -7.02 -5.29
CA ARG A 64 -10.60 -7.35 -6.60
C ARG A 64 -10.79 -8.86 -6.72
N GLY A 65 -11.95 -9.28 -7.22
CA GLY A 65 -12.11 -10.65 -7.71
C GLY A 65 -11.67 -10.76 -9.17
N SER A 66 -11.84 -11.95 -9.74
CA SER A 66 -11.79 -12.13 -11.19
C SER A 66 -12.91 -11.34 -11.88
N TRP A 67 -12.94 -11.33 -13.21
CA TRP A 67 -13.95 -10.65 -14.05
C TRP A 67 -15.43 -10.88 -13.62
N SER A 68 -15.72 -11.88 -12.77
CA SER A 68 -17.06 -12.26 -12.32
C SER A 68 -17.55 -11.62 -11.00
N GLY A 69 -16.77 -10.75 -10.34
CA GLY A 69 -17.29 -9.93 -9.23
C GLY A 69 -16.35 -9.68 -8.05
N SER A 70 -16.93 -9.33 -6.90
CA SER A 70 -16.21 -9.04 -5.66
C SER A 70 -15.53 -10.30 -5.10
N SER A 71 -14.20 -10.26 -4.89
CA SER A 71 -13.52 -11.35 -4.17
C SER A 71 -14.03 -11.45 -2.73
N ASN A 72 -14.11 -12.64 -2.17
CA ASN A 72 -14.29 -12.83 -0.72
C ASN A 72 -12.96 -12.77 0.05
N SER A 73 -11.92 -12.22 -0.57
CA SER A 73 -10.58 -12.17 -0.01
C SER A 73 -9.92 -10.80 -0.17
N MET A 74 -8.82 -10.62 0.57
CA MET A 74 -7.97 -9.46 0.50
C MET A 74 -6.49 -9.87 0.44
N LYS A 75 -5.71 -9.11 -0.33
CA LYS A 75 -4.25 -9.18 -0.40
C LYS A 75 -3.63 -7.86 0.03
N THR A 76 -2.43 -7.90 0.59
CA THR A 76 -1.68 -6.71 0.99
C THR A 76 -0.42 -6.59 0.16
N GLU A 77 -0.45 -5.69 -0.81
CA GLU A 77 0.72 -5.37 -1.66
C GLU A 77 1.35 -4.08 -1.16
N PHE A 78 2.65 -3.91 -1.44
CA PHE A 78 3.34 -2.67 -1.11
C PHE A 78 4.38 -2.30 -2.17
N ALA A 79 4.67 -1.01 -2.26
CA ALA A 79 5.70 -0.49 -3.15
C ALA A 79 6.30 0.83 -2.65
N VAL A 80 7.57 1.03 -2.98
CA VAL A 80 8.20 2.34 -3.07
C VAL A 80 8.13 2.75 -4.53
N ILE A 81 7.53 3.90 -4.82
CA ILE A 81 7.22 4.31 -6.18
C ILE A 81 7.71 5.73 -6.45
N SER A 82 7.91 6.02 -7.72
CA SER A 82 8.30 7.34 -8.17
C SER A 82 7.09 8.27 -8.23
N ILE A 83 7.32 9.57 -7.99
CA ILE A 83 6.38 10.64 -8.32
C ILE A 83 6.00 10.70 -9.81
N TYR A 84 6.71 9.97 -10.69
CA TYR A 84 6.41 9.86 -12.12
C TYR A 84 5.50 8.67 -12.48
N ASP A 85 5.15 7.81 -11.52
CA ASP A 85 4.31 6.61 -11.74
C ASP A 85 2.81 6.95 -11.90
N THR A 86 2.48 7.70 -12.95
CA THR A 86 1.10 8.17 -13.22
C THR A 86 0.11 7.03 -13.47
N ASP A 87 0.54 5.88 -13.99
CA ASP A 87 -0.37 4.75 -14.23
C ASP A 87 -0.87 4.13 -12.92
N ILE A 88 -0.02 4.07 -11.90
CA ILE A 88 -0.35 3.56 -10.57
C ILE A 88 -1.06 4.64 -9.74
N LEU A 89 -0.62 5.89 -9.83
CA LEU A 89 -1.07 6.98 -8.95
C LEU A 89 -2.29 7.73 -9.48
N VAL A 90 -2.32 8.01 -10.78
CA VAL A 90 -3.33 8.85 -11.42
C VAL A 90 -4.37 8.01 -12.13
N LYS A 91 -3.94 7.19 -13.09
CA LYS A 91 -4.85 6.46 -13.95
C LYS A 91 -5.41 5.19 -13.31
N ASN A 92 -4.69 4.63 -12.33
CA ASN A 92 -5.02 3.39 -11.62
C ASN A 92 -5.15 2.16 -12.53
N TYR A 93 -4.40 2.12 -13.64
CA TYR A 93 -4.43 1.01 -14.59
C TYR A 93 -3.60 -0.19 -14.12
N GLU A 94 -2.49 0.05 -13.41
CA GLU A 94 -1.52 -0.99 -13.08
C GLU A 94 -1.63 -1.47 -11.61
N PRO A 95 -1.42 -2.78 -11.36
CA PRO A 95 -1.04 -3.30 -10.05
C PRO A 95 0.29 -2.71 -9.58
N ILE A 96 0.52 -2.73 -8.27
CA ILE A 96 1.44 -1.79 -7.63
C ILE A 96 2.80 -2.45 -7.37
N SER A 97 3.48 -2.94 -8.41
CA SER A 97 4.76 -3.69 -8.36
C SER A 97 4.71 -5.15 -7.89
N GLY A 98 3.56 -5.66 -7.41
CA GLY A 98 3.36 -7.09 -7.17
C GLY A 98 4.07 -7.67 -5.94
N SER A 99 4.86 -6.87 -5.20
CA SER A 99 5.42 -7.29 -3.91
C SER A 99 4.35 -7.33 -2.82
N ARG A 100 4.46 -8.35 -1.98
CA ARG A 100 3.44 -8.79 -1.03
C ARG A 100 4.02 -8.79 0.36
N ILE A 101 3.19 -8.60 1.38
CA ILE A 101 3.65 -8.62 2.77
C ILE A 101 4.43 -9.91 3.13
N GLU A 102 4.11 -11.04 2.49
CA GLU A 102 4.82 -12.33 2.65
C GLU A 102 6.27 -12.29 2.14
N ASP A 103 6.62 -11.40 1.21
CA ASP A 103 8.00 -11.23 0.74
C ASP A 103 8.91 -10.63 1.84
N LEU A 104 8.34 -9.81 2.74
CA LEU A 104 9.05 -9.27 3.91
C LEU A 104 8.95 -10.19 5.13
N ALA A 105 7.87 -10.96 5.24
CA ALA A 105 7.62 -11.86 6.35
C ALA A 105 7.05 -13.20 5.84
N PRO A 106 7.90 -14.16 5.42
CA PRO A 106 7.47 -15.40 4.76
C PRO A 106 6.50 -16.29 5.55
N LYS A 107 6.43 -16.12 6.88
CA LYS A 107 5.50 -16.84 7.75
C LYS A 107 4.08 -16.25 7.72
N LEU A 108 3.91 -15.03 7.21
CA LEU A 108 2.63 -14.36 7.11
C LEU A 108 1.99 -14.72 5.76
N LYS A 109 0.72 -15.11 5.77
CA LYS A 109 -0.02 -15.28 4.52
C LYS A 109 -0.28 -13.89 3.91
N ASN A 110 -0.14 -13.73 2.60
CA ASN A 110 -0.62 -12.51 1.95
C ASN A 110 -2.12 -12.55 1.64
N TYR A 111 -2.70 -13.75 1.56
CA TYR A 111 -4.10 -13.93 1.18
C TYR A 111 -4.97 -14.29 2.39
N TYR A 112 -5.94 -13.43 2.69
CA TYR A 112 -6.92 -13.65 3.76
C TYR A 112 -8.32 -13.67 3.21
N GLN A 113 -9.11 -14.66 3.63
CA GLN A 113 -10.55 -14.67 3.41
C GLN A 113 -11.20 -13.67 4.36
N ILE A 114 -12.13 -12.87 3.85
CA ILE A 114 -12.95 -11.95 4.63
C ILE A 114 -14.04 -12.76 5.32
N THR A 115 -14.11 -12.64 6.64
CA THR A 115 -15.04 -13.38 7.51
C THR A 115 -15.94 -12.42 8.26
N GLN A 116 -16.88 -12.94 9.06
CA GLN A 116 -17.75 -12.09 9.88
C GLN A 116 -16.95 -11.26 10.89
N GLU A 117 -15.79 -11.74 11.31
CA GLU A 117 -14.86 -11.08 12.23
C GLU A 117 -13.94 -10.05 11.54
N PHE A 118 -14.44 -9.39 10.48
CA PHE A 118 -13.63 -8.51 9.62
C PHE A 118 -13.04 -7.29 10.35
N GLU A 119 -13.62 -6.85 11.46
CA GLU A 119 -13.07 -5.76 12.29
C GLU A 119 -11.81 -6.22 13.02
N LEU A 120 -11.84 -7.40 13.66
CA LEU A 120 -10.66 -8.02 14.27
C LEU A 120 -9.58 -8.29 13.24
N PHE A 121 -9.97 -8.74 12.04
CA PHE A 121 -9.06 -8.91 10.93
C PHE A 121 -8.38 -7.59 10.52
N ALA A 122 -9.15 -6.50 10.46
CA ALA A 122 -8.62 -5.19 10.10
C ALA A 122 -7.60 -4.68 11.13
N ASP A 123 -7.86 -4.88 12.43
CA ASP A 123 -6.92 -4.51 13.50
C ASP A 123 -5.65 -5.36 13.45
N TYR A 124 -5.80 -6.68 13.28
CA TYR A 124 -4.66 -7.58 13.10
C TYR A 124 -3.80 -7.17 11.91
N LEU A 125 -4.41 -6.95 10.74
CA LEU A 125 -3.70 -6.58 9.53
C LEU A 125 -3.06 -5.20 9.68
N SER A 126 -3.71 -4.25 10.35
CA SER A 126 -3.12 -2.94 10.69
C SER A 126 -1.83 -3.12 11.48
N LYS A 127 -1.86 -3.93 12.54
CA LYS A 127 -0.66 -4.24 13.36
C LYS A 127 0.44 -4.85 12.51
N LYS A 128 0.13 -5.83 11.66
CA LYS A 128 1.14 -6.47 10.79
C LYS A 128 1.75 -5.52 9.78
N ILE A 129 0.95 -4.64 9.17
CA ILE A 129 1.45 -3.60 8.27
C ILE A 129 2.41 -2.65 9.02
N ILE A 130 2.02 -2.20 10.22
CA ILE A 130 2.83 -1.31 11.05
C ILE A 130 4.12 -1.99 11.51
N GLU A 131 4.08 -3.28 11.87
CA GLU A 131 5.25 -4.04 12.34
C GLU A 131 6.23 -4.38 11.21
N ILE A 132 5.74 -4.59 9.98
CA ILE A 132 6.52 -5.19 8.89
C ILE A 132 6.81 -4.18 7.77
N ILE A 133 5.75 -3.56 7.23
CA ILE A 133 5.86 -2.73 6.02
C ILE A 133 6.36 -1.32 6.36
N VAL A 134 5.86 -0.72 7.45
CA VAL A 134 6.27 0.66 7.82
C VAL A 134 7.78 0.75 8.07
N PRO A 135 8.43 -0.15 8.85
CA PRO A 135 9.87 -0.13 9.04
C PRO A 135 10.64 -0.41 7.75
N TYR A 136 10.09 -1.20 6.83
CA TYR A 136 10.69 -1.39 5.52
C TYR A 136 10.71 -0.09 4.72
N PHE A 137 9.60 0.64 4.67
CA PHE A 137 9.54 1.95 4.02
C PHE A 137 10.44 2.99 4.68
N ASP A 138 10.60 2.96 6.00
CA ASP A 138 11.48 3.91 6.67
C ASP A 138 12.96 3.73 6.33
N LYS A 139 13.34 2.60 5.68
CA LYS A 139 14.66 2.42 5.06
C LYS A 139 14.81 3.20 3.74
N TYR A 140 13.72 3.49 3.04
CA TYR A 140 13.71 4.03 1.68
C TYR A 140 12.97 5.36 1.62
N ARG A 141 13.45 6.36 2.36
CA ARG A 141 12.74 7.64 2.51
C ARG A 141 12.99 8.60 1.36
N SER A 142 13.97 8.35 0.51
CA SER A 142 14.29 9.12 -0.68
C SER A 142 14.79 8.21 -1.80
N SER A 143 14.91 8.75 -3.02
CA SER A 143 15.54 8.03 -4.13
C SER A 143 17.04 7.76 -3.89
N GLU A 144 17.73 8.63 -3.15
CA GLU A 144 19.10 8.41 -2.68
C GLU A 144 19.18 7.19 -1.75
N ASP A 145 18.24 7.05 -0.80
CA ASP A 145 18.16 5.86 0.06
C ASP A 145 17.97 4.58 -0.76
N VAL A 146 17.11 4.63 -1.77
CA VAL A 146 16.82 3.51 -2.67
C VAL A 146 18.09 3.06 -3.41
N LEU A 147 18.88 3.99 -3.93
CA LEU A 147 20.17 3.68 -4.57
C LEU A 147 21.17 3.10 -3.58
N ALA A 148 21.38 3.80 -2.47
CA ALA A 148 22.44 3.47 -1.52
C ALA A 148 22.21 2.10 -0.84
N LYS A 149 20.95 1.76 -0.55
CA LYS A 149 20.60 0.54 0.18
C LYS A 149 20.20 -0.64 -0.72
N GLY A 150 19.92 -0.37 -2.01
CA GLY A 150 19.54 -1.38 -2.97
C GLY A 150 18.17 -2.01 -2.66
N ILE A 151 17.10 -1.40 -3.17
CA ILE A 151 15.74 -1.93 -2.95
C ILE A 151 15.58 -3.34 -3.54
N THR A 152 15.08 -4.27 -2.74
CA THR A 152 14.87 -5.67 -3.15
C THR A 152 13.41 -5.96 -3.50
N PHE A 153 12.47 -5.40 -2.74
CA PHE A 153 11.04 -5.61 -2.92
C PHE A 153 10.30 -4.29 -3.09
N GLY A 154 9.23 -4.31 -3.87
CA GLY A 154 8.33 -3.18 -4.02
C GLY A 154 8.83 -2.07 -4.92
N ALA A 155 9.85 -2.31 -5.74
CA ALA A 155 10.35 -1.31 -6.69
C ALA A 155 9.46 -1.26 -7.95
N THR A 156 8.91 -0.09 -8.29
CA THR A 156 8.19 0.09 -9.56
C THR A 156 9.13 0.36 -10.73
N LYS A 157 8.59 0.18 -11.94
CA LYS A 157 9.30 0.37 -13.21
C LYS A 157 10.03 1.70 -13.31
N ASN A 158 9.41 2.80 -12.86
CA ASN A 158 10.00 4.14 -12.97
C ASN A 158 10.79 4.57 -11.72
N LEU A 159 10.86 3.74 -10.66
CA LEU A 159 11.59 4.08 -9.44
C LEU A 159 13.09 4.26 -9.72
N MET A 160 13.70 3.32 -10.46
CA MET A 160 15.13 3.42 -10.79
C MET A 160 15.45 4.60 -11.69
N GLN A 161 14.52 5.00 -12.56
CA GLN A 161 14.70 6.19 -13.40
C GLN A 161 14.73 7.47 -12.56
N LEU A 162 13.83 7.59 -11.57
CA LEU A 162 13.87 8.69 -10.60
C LEU A 162 15.20 8.70 -9.84
N CYS A 163 15.61 7.55 -9.34
CA CYS A 163 16.86 7.39 -8.59
C CYS A 163 18.07 7.91 -9.36
N LEU A 164 18.25 7.48 -10.60
CA LEU A 164 19.36 7.92 -11.44
C LEU A 164 19.28 9.42 -11.80
N ALA A 165 18.07 9.95 -11.99
CA ALA A 165 17.87 11.37 -12.29
C ALA A 165 18.22 12.27 -11.09
N SER A 166 17.90 11.84 -9.87
CA SER A 166 18.24 12.56 -8.63
C SER A 166 19.76 12.60 -8.39
N ASP A 167 20.46 11.50 -8.64
CA ASP A 167 21.93 11.41 -8.48
C ASP A 167 22.67 12.29 -9.51
N ALA A 168 22.12 12.43 -10.72
CA ALA A 168 22.68 13.27 -11.78
C ALA A 168 22.55 14.80 -11.53
N LYS A 169 21.91 15.24 -10.44
CA LYS A 169 21.59 16.66 -10.14
C LYS A 169 20.90 17.42 -11.27
N ASN A 170 20.23 16.72 -12.19
CA ASN A 170 19.55 17.36 -13.32
C ASN A 170 18.13 16.80 -13.52
N PRO A 171 17.22 17.02 -12.56
CA PRO A 171 15.89 16.42 -12.58
C PRO A 171 14.89 17.13 -13.52
N ASP A 172 15.20 18.33 -14.04
CA ASP A 172 14.18 19.27 -14.54
C ASP A 172 14.21 19.63 -16.03
N ASP A 173 15.06 19.00 -16.86
CA ASP A 173 15.11 19.31 -18.31
C ASP A 173 14.17 18.45 -19.18
N ASN A 174 13.40 17.54 -18.58
CA ASN A 174 12.44 16.72 -19.32
C ASN A 174 11.00 17.19 -19.08
N ALA A 175 10.43 17.90 -20.06
CA ALA A 175 9.06 18.39 -20.04
C ALA A 175 8.02 17.29 -19.71
N ASP A 176 8.26 16.03 -20.09
CA ASP A 176 7.38 14.91 -19.75
C ASP A 176 7.41 14.57 -18.24
N LEU A 177 8.58 14.60 -17.60
CA LEU A 177 8.72 14.32 -16.16
C LEU A 177 7.99 15.38 -15.33
N LYS A 178 8.09 16.65 -15.74
CA LYS A 178 7.34 17.75 -15.11
C LYS A 178 5.84 17.53 -15.21
N VAL A 179 5.31 17.22 -16.39
CA VAL A 179 3.87 16.92 -16.60
C VAL A 179 3.40 15.77 -15.71
N ARG A 180 4.19 14.70 -15.60
CA ARG A 180 3.85 13.54 -14.74
C ARG A 180 3.83 13.90 -13.27
N LYS A 181 4.84 14.62 -12.79
CA LYS A 181 4.94 15.10 -11.41
C LYS A 181 3.75 15.99 -11.06
N ASP A 182 3.44 16.96 -11.92
CA ASP A 182 2.32 17.89 -11.72
C ASP A 182 0.98 17.15 -11.68
N ALA A 183 0.78 16.13 -12.53
CA ALA A 183 -0.41 15.30 -12.52
C ALA A 183 -0.57 14.51 -11.20
N VAL A 184 0.53 13.96 -10.66
CA VAL A 184 0.52 13.26 -9.37
C VAL A 184 0.23 14.25 -8.24
N PHE A 185 0.96 15.37 -8.15
CA PHE A 185 0.78 16.35 -7.08
C PHE A 185 -0.62 16.98 -7.11
N GLY A 186 -1.14 17.31 -8.29
CA GLY A 186 -2.50 17.81 -8.46
C GLY A 186 -3.56 16.84 -7.96
N LYS A 187 -3.35 15.52 -8.11
CA LYS A 187 -4.30 14.51 -7.64
C LYS A 187 -4.25 14.27 -6.13
N PHE A 188 -3.06 14.21 -5.55
CA PHE A 188 -2.88 13.85 -4.14
C PHE A 188 -2.89 15.04 -3.19
N LYS A 189 -2.88 16.28 -3.71
CA LYS A 189 -2.80 17.51 -2.91
C LYS A 189 -1.71 17.41 -1.83
N PHE A 190 -0.58 16.77 -2.15
CA PHE A 190 0.56 16.75 -1.25
C PHE A 190 0.95 18.21 -1.00
N ARG A 191 0.88 18.65 0.25
CA ARG A 191 1.43 19.95 0.62
C ARG A 191 2.95 19.84 0.50
N GLU A 192 3.57 20.86 -0.07
CA GLU A 192 5.03 20.99 -0.11
C GLU A 192 5.60 21.12 1.30
#